data_AF-A0A928DFV1-F1
#
_entry.id   AF-A0A928DFV1-F1
#
_cell.length_a   1.000
_cell.length_b   1.000
_cell.length_c   1.000
_cell.angle_alpha   90.00
_cell.angle_beta   90.00
_cell.angle_gamma   90.00
#
_symmetry.space_group_name_H-M   'P 1'
#
loop_
_entity.id
_entity.type
_entity.pdbx_description
1 polymer ?
#
loop_
_entity_poly.entity_id
_entity_poly.type
_entity_poly.pdbx_seq_one_letter_code
_entity_poly.pdbx_strand_id
1 'polypeptide(L)'
;MAKADIKLVELVLKRAKLDSIQVAKIIEDIKFEVEISKEETTEPPVKKQYVFVVSDPYGKIESLGCDFAGWVFQISDDKAPQNVIAQITNAASDFNITPKGRKMPVKTIDEAVCFVPQKILKESGVWAKHKEPVLVIPHSGRIPFPTHEDFE
;
A
#
# COMPACT_ATOMS: atom_id res chain seq x y z
N MET A 1 -1.65 -19.57 11.69
CA MET A 1 -2.13 -20.77 12.42
C MET A 1 -1.30 -20.93 13.69
N ALA A 2 -1.88 -21.41 14.80
CA ALA A 2 -1.16 -21.55 16.06
C ALA A 2 -0.02 -22.58 15.89
N LYS A 3 1.22 -22.19 16.22
CA LYS A 3 2.34 -23.12 16.33
C LYS A 3 2.02 -24.08 17.48
N ALA A 4 1.64 -25.32 17.17
CA ALA A 4 1.57 -26.36 18.18
C ALA A 4 2.98 -26.54 18.75
N ASP A 5 3.13 -26.46 20.08
CA ASP A 5 4.40 -26.75 20.73
C ASP A 5 4.68 -28.25 20.58
N ILE A 6 5.70 -28.59 19.80
CA ILE A 6 6.10 -29.99 19.51
C ILE A 6 6.33 -30.77 20.81
N LYS A 7 6.78 -30.08 21.89
CA LYS A 7 6.95 -30.71 23.20
C LYS A 7 5.63 -31.08 23.85
N LEU A 8 4.58 -30.28 23.64
CA LEU A 8 3.24 -30.59 24.12
C LEU A 8 2.67 -31.80 23.36
N VAL A 9 2.89 -31.87 22.05
CA VAL A 9 2.48 -33.01 21.20
C VAL A 9 3.18 -34.29 21.66
N GLU A 10 4.49 -34.26 21.86
CA GLU A 10 5.26 -35.40 22.36
C GLU A 10 4.75 -35.88 23.73
N LEU A 11 4.42 -34.96 24.63
CA LEU A 11 3.93 -35.26 25.95
C LEU A 11 2.53 -35.90 25.92
N VAL A 12 1.66 -35.45 25.00
CA VAL A 12 0.33 -36.06 24.78
C VAL A 12 0.46 -37.46 24.18
N LEU A 13 1.35 -37.65 23.20
CA LEU A 13 1.58 -38.97 22.57
C LEU A 13 2.15 -39.99 23.57
N LYS A 14 3.08 -39.57 24.44
CA LYS A 14 3.59 -40.40 25.53
C LYS A 14 2.51 -40.76 26.57
N ARG A 15 1.60 -39.82 26.89
CA ARG A 15 0.45 -40.09 27.78
C ARG A 15 -0.56 -41.08 27.19
N ALA A 16 -0.69 -41.11 25.86
CA ALA A 16 -1.54 -42.06 25.15
C ALA A 16 -0.98 -43.50 25.14
N LYS A 17 0.16 -43.76 25.80
CA LYS A 17 0.85 -45.06 25.86
C LYS A 17 1.21 -45.63 24.49
N LEU A 18 1.50 -44.76 23.53
CA LEU A 18 2.06 -45.18 22.24
C LEU A 18 3.49 -45.67 22.42
N ASP A 19 3.89 -46.63 21.60
CA ASP A 19 5.24 -47.16 21.62
C ASP A 19 6.26 -46.08 21.24
N SER A 20 7.45 -46.11 21.86
CA SER A 20 8.46 -45.06 21.70
C SER A 20 8.92 -44.91 20.25
N ILE A 21 8.92 -46.01 19.48
CA ILE A 21 9.25 -46.02 18.05
C ILE A 21 8.16 -45.31 17.25
N GLN A 22 6.88 -45.52 17.58
CA GLN A 22 5.76 -44.87 16.92
C GLN A 22 5.73 -43.37 17.19
N VAL A 23 6.04 -42.96 18.42
CA VAL A 23 6.11 -41.54 18.80
C VAL A 23 7.23 -40.82 18.05
N ALA A 24 8.41 -41.43 17.92
CA ALA A 24 9.52 -40.85 17.19
C ALA A 24 9.17 -40.63 15.71
N LYS A 25 8.54 -41.63 15.08
CA LYS A 25 8.09 -41.55 13.68
C LYS A 25 7.08 -40.43 13.45
N ILE A 26 6.07 -40.31 14.31
CA ILE A 26 5.05 -39.26 14.20
C ILE A 26 5.65 -37.87 14.36
N ILE A 27 6.62 -37.70 15.28
CA ILE A 27 7.31 -36.41 15.46
C ILE A 27 8.17 -36.07 14.25
N GLU A 28 8.80 -37.05 13.62
CA GLU A 28 9.59 -36.88 12.40
C GLU A 28 8.71 -36.50 11.20
N ASP A 29 7.58 -37.20 11.01
CA ASP A 29 6.59 -36.89 9.98
C ASP A 29 6.03 -35.46 10.15
N ILE A 30 5.71 -35.06 11.38
CA ILE A 30 5.25 -33.69 11.69
C ILE A 30 6.33 -32.65 11.37
N LYS A 31 7.61 -32.95 11.68
CA LYS A 31 8.72 -32.03 11.36
C LYS A 31 8.91 -31.90 9.85
N PHE A 32 8.84 -33.02 9.12
CA PHE A 32 8.95 -33.06 7.67
C PHE A 32 7.82 -32.26 7.00
N GLU A 33 6.57 -32.45 7.42
CA GLU A 33 5.41 -31.70 6.91
C GLU A 33 5.51 -30.19 7.22
N VAL A 34 6.04 -29.84 8.40
CA VAL A 34 6.31 -28.45 8.78
C VAL A 34 7.43 -27.83 7.95
N GLU A 35 8.45 -28.60 7.56
CA GLU A 35 9.52 -28.13 6.67
C GLU A 35 9.00 -27.90 5.25
N ILE A 36 8.21 -28.84 4.70
CA ILE A 36 7.56 -28.69 3.38
C ILE A 36 6.60 -27.49 3.36
N SER A 37 5.81 -27.30 4.42
CA SER A 37 4.90 -26.16 4.52
C SER A 37 5.60 -24.80 4.64
N LYS A 38 6.87 -24.75 5.07
CA LYS A 38 7.66 -23.50 5.08
C LYS A 38 8.26 -23.17 3.71
N GLU A 39 8.62 -24.18 2.92
CA GLU A 39 9.19 -23.99 1.58
C GLU A 39 8.15 -23.43 0.59
N GLU A 40 6.85 -23.71 0.78
CA GLU A 40 5.81 -23.26 -0.15
C GLU A 40 5.31 -21.81 0.04
N THR A 41 5.59 -21.12 1.15
CA THR A 41 4.96 -19.80 1.39
C THR A 41 5.78 -18.81 2.20
N THR A 42 6.91 -18.34 1.65
CA THR A 42 7.34 -16.95 1.88
C THR A 42 8.15 -16.45 0.70
N GLU A 43 7.46 -16.07 -0.38
CA GLU A 43 8.03 -15.02 -1.23
C GLU A 43 8.29 -13.80 -0.34
N PRO A 44 9.46 -13.14 -0.44
CA PRO A 44 9.73 -11.93 0.30
C PRO A 44 8.60 -10.93 -0.01
N PRO A 45 8.08 -10.18 0.99
CA PRO A 45 6.97 -9.27 0.76
C PRO A 45 7.38 -8.25 -0.31
N VAL A 46 6.88 -8.45 -1.53
CA VAL A 46 7.14 -7.56 -2.65
C VAL A 46 6.52 -6.22 -2.30
N LYS A 47 7.36 -5.20 -2.18
CA LYS A 47 6.92 -3.83 -1.87
C LYS A 47 6.04 -3.36 -3.03
N LYS A 48 4.73 -3.30 -2.80
CA LYS A 48 3.74 -2.89 -3.80
C LYS A 48 3.90 -1.40 -4.11
N GLN A 49 3.87 -1.03 -5.38
CA GLN A 49 3.88 0.34 -5.86
C GLN A 49 2.45 0.87 -6.03
N TYR A 50 2.24 2.16 -5.78
CA TYR A 50 1.00 2.85 -6.08
C TYR A 50 1.11 3.47 -7.48
N VAL A 51 0.02 3.42 -8.26
CA VAL A 51 -0.04 3.97 -9.62
C VAL A 51 -1.34 4.76 -9.76
N PHE A 52 -1.26 5.95 -10.37
CA PHE A 52 -2.42 6.78 -10.69
C PHE A 52 -2.68 6.68 -12.20
N VAL A 53 -3.77 6.02 -12.58
CA VAL A 53 -4.11 5.84 -13.99
C VAL A 53 -5.05 6.96 -14.42
N VAL A 54 -4.70 7.68 -15.50
CA VAL A 54 -5.49 8.78 -16.04
C VAL A 54 -5.90 8.46 -17.47
N SER A 55 -7.20 8.60 -17.75
CA SER A 55 -7.69 8.50 -19.12
C SER A 55 -7.27 9.75 -19.90
N ASP A 56 -6.40 9.57 -20.88
CA ASP A 56 -5.95 10.60 -21.81
C ASP A 56 -6.21 10.16 -23.25
N PRO A 57 -7.50 10.12 -23.68
CA PRO A 57 -7.88 9.62 -25.00
C PRO A 57 -7.36 10.49 -26.16
N TYR A 58 -6.86 11.69 -25.85
CA TYR A 58 -6.34 12.65 -26.83
C TYR A 58 -4.82 12.79 -26.79
N GLY A 59 -4.12 12.01 -25.96
CA GLY A 59 -2.65 12.03 -25.86
C GLY A 59 -2.07 13.38 -25.42
N LYS A 60 -2.83 14.21 -24.70
CA LYS A 60 -2.39 15.56 -24.30
C LYS A 60 -1.26 15.51 -23.27
N ILE A 61 -1.29 14.54 -22.37
CA ILE A 61 -0.29 14.38 -21.32
C ILE A 61 1.03 13.92 -21.93
N GLU A 62 0.99 12.90 -22.79
CA GLU A 62 2.18 12.40 -23.48
C GLU A 62 2.82 13.46 -24.40
N SER A 63 1.99 14.29 -25.06
CA SER A 63 2.47 15.37 -25.93
C SER A 63 3.34 16.42 -25.22
N LEU A 64 3.30 16.49 -23.89
CA LEU A 64 4.12 17.41 -23.10
C LEU A 64 5.54 16.87 -22.88
N GLY A 65 5.82 15.61 -23.20
CA GLY A 65 7.17 15.02 -23.15
C GLY A 65 7.77 14.94 -21.75
N CYS A 66 6.95 14.96 -20.70
CA CYS A 66 7.39 14.89 -19.31
C CYS A 66 6.58 13.89 -18.50
N ASP A 67 7.23 13.31 -17.49
CA ASP A 67 6.57 12.44 -16.52
C ASP A 67 5.75 13.27 -15.53
N PHE A 68 4.57 12.77 -15.19
CA PHE A 68 3.70 13.38 -14.19
C PHE A 68 3.67 12.51 -12.94
N ALA A 69 3.75 13.15 -11.78
CA ALA A 69 3.49 12.52 -10.50
C ALA A 69 2.57 13.39 -9.66
N GLY A 70 1.74 12.78 -8.82
CA GLY A 70 0.76 13.50 -8.03
C GLY A 70 0.38 12.80 -6.73
N TRP A 71 -0.42 13.48 -5.91
CA TRP A 71 -0.91 12.92 -4.65
C TRP A 71 -2.37 12.48 -4.74
N VAL A 72 -2.67 11.31 -4.20
CA VAL A 72 -4.03 10.82 -4.04
C VAL A 72 -4.58 11.34 -2.72
N PHE A 73 -5.62 12.16 -2.82
CA PHE A 73 -6.37 12.68 -1.68
C PHE A 73 -7.76 12.07 -1.64
N GLN A 74 -8.27 11.86 -0.44
CA GLN A 74 -9.70 11.74 -0.19
C GLN A 74 -10.26 13.09 0.25
N ILE A 75 -11.50 13.36 -0.15
CA ILE A 75 -12.34 14.47 0.30
C ILE A 75 -13.72 13.94 0.67
N SER A 76 -14.51 14.76 1.34
CA SER A 76 -15.91 14.44 1.63
C SER A 76 -16.78 14.55 0.37
N ASP A 77 -17.79 13.68 0.26
CA ASP A 77 -18.64 13.58 -0.94
C ASP A 77 -19.52 14.82 -1.19
N ASP A 78 -19.75 15.64 -0.16
CA ASP A 78 -20.44 16.93 -0.27
C ASP A 78 -19.55 18.05 -0.83
N LYS A 79 -18.24 17.81 -0.97
CA LYS A 79 -17.27 18.80 -1.43
C LYS A 79 -16.93 18.62 -2.89
N ALA A 80 -16.81 19.75 -3.57
CA ALA A 80 -16.45 19.78 -4.98
C ALA A 80 -14.94 19.48 -5.16
N PRO A 81 -14.54 18.49 -5.99
CA PRO A 81 -13.14 18.08 -6.15
C PRO A 81 -12.18 19.19 -6.57
N GLN A 82 -12.66 20.18 -7.32
CA GLN A 82 -11.89 21.35 -7.74
C GLN A 82 -11.37 22.18 -6.56
N ASN A 83 -11.95 22.04 -5.36
CA ASN A 83 -11.57 22.81 -4.18
C ASN A 83 -10.40 22.18 -3.40
N VAL A 84 -9.94 20.98 -3.76
CA VAL A 84 -8.88 20.25 -3.05
C VAL A 84 -7.63 21.11 -2.87
N ILE A 85 -7.18 21.80 -3.93
CA ILE A 85 -5.99 22.66 -3.88
C ILE A 85 -6.17 23.82 -2.91
N ALA A 86 -7.34 24.45 -2.90
CA ALA A 86 -7.65 25.52 -1.94
C ALA A 86 -7.67 24.99 -0.50
N GLN A 87 -8.25 23.80 -0.26
CA GLN A 87 -8.28 23.18 1.07
C GLN A 87 -6.88 22.85 1.59
N ILE A 88 -6.01 22.30 0.75
CA ILE A 88 -4.60 22.03 1.09
C ILE A 88 -3.87 23.34 1.40
N THR A 89 -4.09 24.37 0.58
CA THR A 89 -3.44 25.69 0.75
C THR A 89 -3.89 26.36 2.05
N ASN A 90 -5.16 26.23 2.43
CA ASN A 90 -5.68 26.70 3.70
C ASN A 90 -5.04 25.92 4.87
N ALA A 91 -5.00 24.59 4.79
CA ALA A 91 -4.35 23.76 5.83
C ALA A 91 -2.86 24.12 6.01
N ALA A 92 -2.15 24.36 4.91
CA ALA A 92 -0.76 24.83 4.92
C ALA A 92 -0.62 26.21 5.58
N SER A 93 -1.54 27.12 5.30
CA SER A 93 -1.56 28.46 5.91
C SER A 93 -1.84 28.38 7.42
N ASP A 94 -2.80 27.55 7.82
CA ASP A 94 -3.13 27.30 9.23
C ASP A 94 -1.96 26.66 9.98
N PHE A 95 -1.20 25.78 9.33
CA PHE A 95 0.03 25.25 9.90
C PHE A 95 1.10 26.35 10.06
N ASN A 96 1.29 27.20 9.05
CA ASN A 96 2.32 28.24 9.03
C ASN A 96 2.14 29.29 10.14
N ILE A 97 0.91 29.52 10.61
CA ILE A 97 0.67 30.44 11.74
C ILE A 97 0.98 29.83 13.11
N THR A 98 1.14 28.50 13.22
CA THR A 98 1.49 27.82 14.49
C THR A 98 2.93 28.13 14.94
N PRO A 99 3.27 27.96 16.23
CA PRO A 99 4.66 28.16 16.69
C PRO A 99 5.69 27.30 15.95
N LYS A 100 5.30 26.11 15.49
CA LYS A 100 6.15 25.22 14.70
C LYS A 100 6.26 25.68 13.25
N GLY A 101 5.13 26.00 12.61
CA GLY A 101 5.10 26.49 11.24
C GLY A 101 5.78 27.84 11.05
N ARG A 102 5.75 28.73 12.06
CA ARG A 102 6.51 30.00 12.00
C ARG A 102 8.03 29.78 11.96
N LYS A 103 8.52 28.72 12.59
CA LYS A 103 9.95 28.34 12.55
C LYS A 103 10.31 27.62 11.26
N MET A 104 9.39 26.81 10.73
CA MET A 104 9.57 26.02 9.50
C MET A 104 8.29 26.08 8.66
N PRO A 105 8.10 27.15 7.87
CA PRO A 105 6.89 27.32 7.08
C PRO A 105 6.93 26.44 5.84
N VAL A 106 5.79 25.82 5.53
CA VAL A 106 5.58 25.07 4.29
C VAL A 106 5.18 26.04 3.16
N LYS A 107 5.76 25.84 1.99
CA LYS A 107 5.61 26.72 0.81
C LYS A 107 5.10 25.96 -0.40
N THR A 108 5.31 24.65 -0.45
CA THR A 108 4.89 23.81 -1.57
C THR A 108 3.84 22.80 -1.15
N ILE A 109 3.10 22.24 -2.12
CA ILE A 109 2.13 21.17 -1.86
C ILE A 109 2.84 19.92 -1.34
N ASP A 110 4.02 19.59 -1.85
CA ASP A 110 4.83 18.47 -1.38
C ASP A 110 5.17 18.62 0.11
N GLU A 111 5.65 19.80 0.51
CA GLU A 111 5.93 20.12 1.90
C GLU A 111 4.65 20.07 2.76
N ALA A 112 3.52 20.55 2.22
CA ALA A 112 2.24 20.49 2.92
C ALA A 112 1.83 19.05 3.20
N VAL A 113 1.93 18.14 2.23
CA VAL A 113 1.56 16.72 2.40
C VAL A 113 2.54 16.00 3.33
N CYS A 114 3.83 16.32 3.27
CA CYS A 114 4.87 15.64 4.03
C CYS A 114 4.93 16.08 5.50
N PHE A 115 4.80 17.39 5.77
CA PHE A 115 5.11 18.01 7.06
C PHE A 115 3.90 18.54 7.82
N VAL A 116 2.80 18.91 7.15
CA VAL A 116 1.59 19.36 7.86
C VAL A 116 1.01 18.18 8.63
N PRO A 117 0.75 18.32 9.94
CA PRO A 117 0.12 17.27 10.72
C PRO A 117 -1.23 16.85 10.11
N GLN A 118 -1.49 15.54 10.05
CA GLN A 118 -2.75 15.01 9.52
C GLN A 118 -3.99 15.61 10.19
N LYS A 119 -3.90 16.01 11.47
CA LYS A 119 -5.01 16.65 12.18
C LYS A 119 -5.47 17.95 11.47
N ILE A 120 -4.53 18.80 11.07
CA ILE A 120 -4.81 20.08 10.40
C ILE A 120 -5.38 19.82 8.99
N LEU A 121 -4.82 18.86 8.26
CA LEU A 121 -5.34 18.46 6.94
C LEU A 121 -6.80 17.97 7.04
N LYS A 122 -7.11 17.16 8.06
CA LYS A 122 -8.47 16.65 8.30
C LYS A 122 -9.46 17.75 8.68
N GLU A 123 -9.03 18.75 9.45
CA GLU A 123 -9.85 19.92 9.77
C GLU A 123 -10.23 20.73 8.51
N SER A 124 -9.33 20.77 7.52
CA SER A 124 -9.61 21.33 6.19
C SER A 124 -10.39 20.41 5.24
N GLY A 125 -10.75 19.20 5.70
CA GLY A 125 -11.55 18.24 4.94
C GLY A 125 -10.78 17.47 3.86
N VAL A 126 -9.46 17.34 4.00
CA VAL A 126 -8.60 16.60 3.06
C VAL A 126 -7.81 15.50 3.77
N TRP A 127 -7.68 14.35 3.13
CA TRP A 127 -6.91 13.21 3.63
C TRP A 127 -5.91 12.73 2.58
N ALA A 128 -4.62 13.03 2.79
CA ALA A 128 -3.56 12.49 1.94
C ALA A 128 -3.38 10.98 2.19
N LYS A 129 -3.38 10.17 1.13
CA LYS A 129 -3.18 8.71 1.23
C LYS A 129 -1.73 8.31 1.36
N HIS A 130 -0.83 9.12 0.84
CA HIS A 130 0.59 8.84 0.78
C HIS A 130 1.37 10.14 0.90
N LYS A 131 2.62 10.03 1.35
CA LYS A 131 3.53 11.18 1.48
C LYS A 131 4.34 11.41 0.22
N GLU A 132 4.75 10.35 -0.44
CA GLU A 132 5.49 10.41 -1.70
C GLU A 132 4.53 10.53 -2.88
N PRO A 133 4.80 11.33 -3.91
CA PRO A 133 3.95 11.41 -5.08
C PRO A 133 3.95 10.08 -5.86
N VAL A 134 2.83 9.80 -6.50
CA VAL A 134 2.58 8.59 -7.28
C VAL A 134 2.62 8.92 -8.76
N LEU A 135 3.27 8.06 -9.54
CA LEU A 135 3.41 8.23 -10.99
C LEU A 135 2.05 8.14 -11.70
N VAL A 136 1.86 9.02 -12.67
CA VAL A 136 0.68 9.06 -13.53
C VAL A 136 0.94 8.24 -14.79
N ILE A 137 0.08 7.24 -15.05
CA ILE A 137 0.12 6.44 -16.27
C ILE A 137 -1.07 6.85 -17.15
N PRO A 138 -0.83 7.53 -18.28
CA PRO A 138 -1.90 7.84 -19.23
C PRO A 138 -2.36 6.57 -19.93
N HIS A 139 -3.66 6.46 -20.21
CA HIS A 139 -4.21 5.39 -21.04
C HIS A 139 -5.29 5.93 -22.00
N SER A 140 -5.40 5.32 -23.18
CA SER A 140 -6.33 5.75 -24.24
C SER A 140 -7.80 5.38 -24.00
N GLY A 141 -8.10 4.67 -22.90
CA GLY A 141 -9.45 4.12 -22.65
C GLY A 141 -9.81 2.89 -23.47
N ARG A 142 -8.96 2.47 -24.41
CA ARG A 142 -9.22 1.34 -25.31
C ARG A 142 -8.46 0.10 -24.83
N ILE A 143 -9.18 -1.00 -24.74
CA ILE A 143 -8.58 -2.33 -24.60
C ILE A 143 -8.52 -2.90 -26.01
N PRO A 144 -7.32 -3.19 -26.56
CA PRO A 144 -7.23 -3.80 -27.87
C PRO A 144 -7.92 -5.17 -27.85
N PHE A 145 -8.70 -5.46 -28.88
CA PHE A 145 -9.19 -6.82 -29.09
C PHE A 145 -8.03 -7.66 -29.65
N PRO A 146 -7.82 -8.88 -29.13
CA PRO A 146 -6.79 -9.74 -29.69
C PRO A 146 -7.16 -10.06 -31.14
N THR A 147 -6.27 -9.68 -32.05
CA THR A 147 -6.36 -9.98 -33.47
C THR A 147 -5.74 -11.34 -33.73
N HIS A 148 -6.13 -12.03 -34.81
CA HIS A 148 -5.57 -13.35 -35.14
C HIS A 148 -4.04 -13.33 -35.31
N GLU A 149 -3.45 -12.17 -35.61
CA GLU A 149 -2.01 -11.92 -35.72
C GLU A 149 -1.27 -11.96 -34.37
N ASP A 150 -1.96 -11.81 -33.23
CA ASP A 150 -1.34 -11.84 -31.90
C ASP A 150 -1.07 -13.28 -31.39
N PHE A 151 -1.49 -14.31 -32.15
CA PHE A 151 -1.37 -15.73 -31.80
C PHE A 151 -0.52 -16.53 -32.81
N GLU A 152 0.12 -15.87 -33.78
CA GLU A 152 1.14 -16.45 -34.68
C GLU A 152 2.57 -16.15 -34.18
#